data_AF-A0A3B8XN28-F1
#
_entry.id   AF-A0A3B8XN28-F1
#
_cell.length_a   1.000
_cell.length_b   1.000
_cell.length_c   1.000
_cell.angle_alpha   90.00
_cell.angle_beta   90.00
_cell.angle_gamma   90.00
#
_symmetry.space_group_name_H-M   'P 1'
#
loop_
_entity.id
_entity.type
_entity.pdbx_description
1 polymer ?
#
loop_
_entity_poly.entity_id
_entity_poly.type
_entity_poly.pdbx_seq_one_letter_code
_entity_poly.pdbx_strand_id
1 'polypeptide(L)'
;KVEIEDGPHKGVYGGVANVGRRPTFDKEDVLLEAHIFDFEGDIYGAHAAVSFIEYIRPERKFDGLDSLKAQIAKDSEKAREILAALPPAR
;
A
#
# COMPACT_ATOMS: atom_id res chain seq x y z
N LYS A 1 -3.93 4.66 -4.64
CA LYS A 1 -2.89 5.35 -5.46
C LYS A 1 -1.85 5.94 -4.51
N VAL A 2 -0.60 6.00 -4.93
CA VAL A 2 0.49 6.64 -4.17
C VAL A 2 1.05 7.77 -5.02
N GLU A 3 0.98 9.00 -4.55
CA GLU A 3 1.55 10.16 -5.22
C GLU A 3 2.81 10.58 -4.46
N ILE A 4 3.95 10.55 -5.13
CA ILE A 4 5.21 11.10 -4.62
C ILE A 4 5.26 12.55 -5.10
N GLU A 5 5.30 13.49 -4.17
CA GLU A 5 5.06 14.92 -4.45
C GLU A 5 6.33 15.68 -4.85
N ASP A 6 7.49 15.20 -4.40
CA ASP A 6 8.80 15.82 -4.57
C ASP A 6 9.93 14.79 -4.83
N GLY A 7 11.13 15.30 -5.08
CA GLY A 7 12.31 14.47 -5.36
C GLY A 7 12.36 13.87 -6.79
N PRO A 8 13.37 13.02 -7.06
CA PRO A 8 13.62 12.46 -8.39
C PRO A 8 12.58 11.44 -8.84
N HIS A 9 11.78 10.92 -7.90
CA HIS A 9 10.75 9.91 -8.12
C HIS A 9 9.33 10.48 -8.11
N LYS A 10 9.19 11.80 -8.29
CA LYS A 10 7.89 12.48 -8.35
C LYS A 10 6.98 11.84 -9.41
N GLY A 11 5.75 11.50 -9.01
CA GLY A 11 4.78 10.87 -9.90
C GLY A 11 3.64 10.18 -9.17
N VAL A 12 2.65 9.68 -9.92
CA VAL A 12 1.51 8.93 -9.40
C VAL A 12 1.62 7.47 -9.78
N TYR A 13 1.62 6.61 -8.77
CA TYR A 13 1.84 5.19 -8.87
C TYR A 13 0.64 4.37 -8.38
N GLY A 14 0.52 3.15 -8.91
CA GLY A 14 -0.33 2.12 -8.34
C GLY A 14 0.30 1.55 -7.08
N GLY A 15 -0.53 1.00 -6.19
CA GLY A 15 -0.04 0.33 -4.99
C GLY A 15 -1.16 -0.28 -4.17
N VAL A 16 -0.76 -1.07 -3.18
CA VAL A 16 -1.61 -1.62 -2.13
C VAL A 16 -1.11 -1.10 -0.80
N ALA A 17 -2.02 -0.87 0.15
CA ALA A 17 -1.65 -0.39 1.48
C ALA A 17 -2.27 -1.25 2.57
N ASN A 18 -1.53 -1.43 3.66
CA ASN A 18 -2.01 -1.95 4.91
C ASN A 18 -2.16 -0.80 5.91
N VAL A 19 -3.29 -0.77 6.61
CA VAL A 19 -3.52 0.15 7.73
C VAL A 19 -3.76 -0.71 8.96
N GLY A 20 -2.81 -0.66 9.90
CA GLY A 20 -2.82 -1.48 11.10
C GLY A 20 -2.57 -0.66 12.36
N ARG A 21 -2.71 -1.29 13.52
CA ARG A 21 -2.35 -0.70 14.82
C ARG A 21 -1.15 -1.41 15.40
N ARG A 22 -0.20 -0.69 16.00
CA ARG A 22 0.90 -1.30 16.76
C ARG A 22 0.41 -1.61 18.19
N PRO A 23 0.27 -2.89 18.58
CA PRO A 23 -0.24 -3.24 19.91
C PRO A 23 0.83 -3.12 21.02
N THR A 24 2.10 -3.01 20.63
CA THR A 24 3.23 -2.86 21.55
C THR A 24 3.55 -1.37 21.67
N PHE A 25 3.65 -0.85 22.90
CA PHE A 25 4.06 0.52 23.30
C PHE A 25 2.99 1.51 23.82
N ASP A 26 1.85 1.08 24.39
CA ASP A 26 0.86 2.01 25.02
C ASP A 26 0.43 3.19 24.14
N LYS A 27 0.62 3.05 22.82
CA LYS A 27 0.33 4.07 21.80
C LYS A 27 -0.64 3.45 20.81
N GLU A 28 -1.79 4.11 20.65
CA GLU A 28 -2.78 3.75 19.62
C GLU A 28 -2.39 4.29 18.24
N ASP A 29 -1.10 4.23 17.90
CA ASP A 29 -0.60 4.78 16.64
C ASP A 29 -1.07 3.89 15.49
N VAL A 30 -1.80 4.50 14.55
CA VAL A 30 -2.16 3.90 13.27
C VAL A 30 -0.92 3.90 12.38
N LEU A 31 -0.56 2.73 11.86
CA LEU A 31 0.51 2.56 10.90
C LEU A 31 -0.08 2.37 9.50
N LEU A 32 0.37 3.19 8.56
CA LEU A 32 0.08 3.04 7.13
C LEU A 32 1.34 2.55 6.43
N GLU A 33 1.28 1.37 5.84
CA GLU A 33 2.37 0.79 5.05
C GLU A 33 1.90 0.60 3.62
N ALA A 34 2.55 1.25 2.66
CA ALA A 34 2.20 1.17 1.24
C ALA A 34 3.30 0.45 0.45
N HIS A 35 2.88 -0.48 -0.42
CA HIS A 35 3.73 -1.10 -1.42
C HIS A 35 3.42 -0.51 -2.79
N ILE A 36 4.40 0.20 -3.37
CA ILE A 36 4.30 0.84 -4.69
C ILE A 36 4.59 -0.20 -5.76
N PHE A 37 3.71 -0.31 -6.75
CA PHE A 37 3.86 -1.24 -7.85
C PHE A 37 4.81 -0.73 -8.92
N ASP A 38 5.58 -1.66 -9.48
CA ASP A 38 6.44 -1.43 -10.65
C ASP A 38 7.43 -0.27 -10.45
N PHE A 39 7.89 -0.12 -9.21
CA PHE A 39 8.76 0.97 -8.75
C PHE A 39 10.09 0.42 -8.25
N GLU A 40 11.17 1.08 -8.63
CA GLU A 40 12.52 0.82 -8.14
C GLU A 40 13.17 2.16 -7.76
N GLY A 41 13.72 2.22 -6.56
CA GLY A 41 14.33 3.43 -6.01
C GLY A 41 14.04 3.60 -4.53
N ASP A 42 14.57 4.70 -3.99
CA ASP A 42 14.43 5.09 -2.60
C ASP A 42 13.70 6.44 -2.55
N ILE A 43 12.72 6.55 -1.67
CA ILE A 43 11.90 7.76 -1.50
C ILE A 43 11.97 8.30 -0.07
N TYR A 44 12.97 7.88 0.71
CA TYR A 44 13.15 8.40 2.06
C TYR A 44 13.40 9.91 2.02
N GLY A 45 12.66 10.63 2.86
CA GLY A 45 12.69 12.09 2.92
C GLY A 45 11.78 12.78 1.90
N ALA A 46 11.19 12.06 0.94
CA ALA A 46 10.18 12.60 0.05
C ALA A 46 8.79 12.61 0.71
N HIS A 47 7.94 13.56 0.32
CA HIS A 47 6.53 13.54 0.70
C HIS A 47 5.73 12.62 -0.23
N ALA A 48 4.94 11.74 0.38
CA ALA A 48 4.04 10.84 -0.34
C ALA A 48 2.61 10.93 0.20
N ALA A 49 1.65 11.12 -0.69
CA ALA A 49 0.23 11.08 -0.40
C ALA A 49 -0.37 9.72 -0.84
N VAL A 50 -1.21 9.13 0.01
CA VAL A 50 -1.90 7.86 -0.28
C VAL A 50 -3.40 8.12 -0.40
N SER A 51 -3.97 7.79 -1.55
CA SER A 51 -5.43 7.80 -1.76
C SER A 51 -5.97 6.37 -1.68
N PHE A 52 -6.85 6.12 -0.71
CA PHE A 52 -7.59 4.86 -0.62
C PHE A 52 -8.66 4.80 -1.72
N ILE A 53 -8.66 3.71 -2.48
CA ILE A 53 -9.58 3.51 -3.62
C ILE A 53 -10.68 2.54 -3.22
N GLU A 54 -10.30 1.36 -2.76
CA GLU A 54 -11.23 0.30 -2.37
C GLU A 54 -10.62 -0.51 -1.22
N TYR A 55 -11.48 -0.99 -0.34
CA TYR A 55 -11.10 -1.84 0.78
C TYR A 55 -11.06 -3.31 0.34
N ILE A 56 -9.92 -3.98 0.51
CA ILE A 56 -9.72 -5.37 0.07
C ILE A 56 -10.14 -6.38 1.14
N ARG A 57 -9.66 -6.22 2.38
CA ARG A 57 -9.93 -7.17 3.49
C ARG A 57 -9.53 -6.61 4.87
N PRO A 58 -10.05 -7.18 5.97
CA PRO A 58 -9.54 -6.91 7.31
C PRO A 58 -8.14 -7.45 7.54
N GLU A 59 -7.47 -6.92 8.57
CA GLU A 59 -6.25 -7.50 9.13
C GLU A 59 -6.50 -8.93 9.59
N ARG A 60 -5.49 -9.79 9.43
CA ARG A 60 -5.57 -11.19 9.83
C ARG A 60 -4.22 -11.66 10.34
N LYS A 61 -4.24 -12.61 11.27
CA LYS A 61 -3.05 -13.37 11.66
C LYS A 61 -2.74 -14.42 10.60
N PHE A 62 -1.46 -14.74 10.47
CA PHE A 62 -0.96 -15.76 9.56
C PHE A 62 -0.18 -16.79 10.36
N ASP A 63 -0.33 -18.06 9.99
CA ASP A 63 0.31 -19.18 10.69
C ASP A 63 1.79 -19.34 10.30
N GLY A 64 2.31 -18.49 9.41
CA GLY A 64 3.71 -18.51 8.99
C GLY A 64 4.02 -17.54 7.85
N LEU A 65 5.30 -17.50 7.47
CA LEU A 65 5.80 -16.60 6.43
C LEU A 65 5.20 -16.91 5.05
N ASP A 66 5.02 -18.18 4.72
CA ASP A 66 4.50 -18.58 3.40
C ASP A 66 3.03 -18.19 3.22
N SER A 67 2.20 -18.33 4.26
CA SER A 67 0.80 -17.91 4.22
C SER A 67 0.66 -16.39 4.16
N LEU A 68 1.55 -15.65 4.85
CA LEU A 68 1.64 -14.20 4.74
C LEU A 68 2.02 -13.77 3.31
N LYS A 69 3.10 -14.32 2.75
CA LYS A 69 3.55 -14.01 1.37
C LYS A 69 2.47 -14.31 0.34
N ALA A 70 1.82 -15.47 0.45
CA ALA A 70 0.75 -15.85 -0.46
C ALA A 70 -0.44 -14.87 -0.38
N GLN A 71 -0.77 -14.36 0.81
CA GLN A 71 -1.82 -13.36 0.95
C GLN A 71 -1.40 -12.00 0.40
N ILE A 72 -0.17 -11.54 0.65
CA ILE A 72 0.35 -10.28 0.08
C ILE A 72 0.29 -10.31 -1.45
N ALA A 73 0.65 -11.45 -2.08
CA ALA A 73 0.55 -11.61 -3.52
C ALA A 73 -0.90 -11.46 -4.00
N LYS A 74 -1.86 -12.15 -3.36
CA LYS A 74 -3.30 -12.03 -3.69
C LYS A 74 -3.84 -10.61 -3.50
N ASP A 75 -3.44 -9.95 -2.42
CA ASP A 75 -3.86 -8.57 -2.13
C ASP A 75 -3.30 -7.61 -3.20
N SER A 76 -2.06 -7.85 -3.66
CA SER A 76 -1.41 -7.06 -4.71
C SER A 76 -2.08 -7.27 -6.08
N GLU A 77 -2.37 -8.51 -6.45
CA GLU A 77 -3.12 -8.84 -7.67
C GLU A 77 -4.50 -8.17 -7.65
N LYS A 78 -5.24 -8.29 -6.54
CA LYS A 78 -6.56 -7.68 -6.40
C LYS A 78 -6.51 -6.15 -6.51
N ALA A 79 -5.52 -5.52 -5.89
CA ALA A 79 -5.32 -4.08 -6.00
C ALA A 79 -5.02 -3.66 -7.45
N ARG A 80 -4.22 -4.44 -8.20
CA ARG A 80 -3.97 -4.17 -9.63
C ARG A 80 -5.24 -4.26 -10.46
N GLU A 81 -6.08 -5.27 -10.24
CA GLU A 81 -7.39 -5.38 -10.91
C GLU A 81 -8.28 -4.16 -10.65
N ILE A 82 -8.41 -3.76 -9.37
CA ILE A 82 -9.21 -2.60 -8.96
C ILE A 82 -8.70 -1.33 -9.64
N LEU A 83 -7.38 -1.11 -9.62
CA LEU A 83 -6.75 0.07 -10.21
C LEU A 83 -6.89 0.11 -11.74
N ALA A 84 -6.87 -1.05 -12.40
CA ALA A 84 -7.05 -1.15 -13.85
C ALA A 84 -8.51 -0.90 -14.28
N ALA A 85 -9.48 -1.17 -13.40
CA ALA A 85 -10.89 -0.92 -13.64
C ALA A 85 -11.32 0.54 -13.39
N LEU A 86 -10.42 1.37 -12.85
CA LEU A 86 -10.72 2.79 -12.64
C LEU A 86 -10.92 3.51 -13.98
N PRO A 87 -11.93 4.40 -14.08
CA PRO A 87 -12.05 5.26 -15.23
C PRO A 87 -10.78 6.13 -15.36
N PRO A 88 -10.37 6.49 -16.59
CA PRO A 88 -9.30 7.47 -16.76
C PRO A 88 -9.67 8.76 -16.01
N ALA A 89 -8.66 9.36 -15.37
CA ALA A 89 -8.82 10.65 -14.73
C ALA A 89 -9.37 11.66 -15.76
N ARG A 90 -10.42 12.39 -15.39
CA ARG A 90 -10.99 13.47 -16.20
C ARG A 90 -10.07 14.68 -16.25
#